data_AF-A0A8T5M7V7-F1
#
_entry.id   AF-A0A8T5M7V7-F1
#
_cell.length_a   1.000
_cell.length_b   1.000
_cell.length_c   1.000
_cell.angle_alpha   90.00
_cell.angle_beta   90.00
_cell.angle_gamma   90.00
#
_symmetry.space_group_name_H-M   'P 1'
#
loop_
_entity.id
_entity.type
_entity.pdbx_description
1 polymer ?
#
loop_
_entity_poly.entity_id
_entity_poly.type
_entity_poly.pdbx_seq_one_letter_code
_entity_poly.pdbx_strand_id
1 'polypeptide(L)'
;MKSTKCRKNLKDFLASLRFNSKKGQGMSLNVIIIAALALVVLVVLIVIFTQQSTKFGVKVGEETKTELAKMRIFYGQCQPGKAFEDRFTSDYESATSAEDKDVAESNFRSEIDRCKEFTSDKDSCESNSGCIWS
;
A
#
# COMPACT_ATOMS: atom_id res chain seq x y z
N MET A 1 -10.98 -16.57 -7.42
CA MET A 1 -9.72 -17.32 -7.59
C MET A 1 -9.52 -17.70 -9.05
N LYS A 2 -8.63 -17.01 -9.78
CA LYS A 2 -8.05 -17.53 -11.02
C LYS A 2 -6.57 -17.18 -11.06
N SER A 3 -5.79 -18.25 -10.96
CA SER A 3 -4.36 -18.31 -10.82
C SER A 3 -3.66 -17.91 -12.12
N THR A 4 -2.70 -16.99 -11.98
CA THR A 4 -1.38 -16.96 -12.65
C THR A 4 -1.30 -17.47 -14.10
N LYS A 5 -1.30 -16.55 -15.06
CA LYS A 5 -0.76 -16.82 -16.41
C LYS A 5 0.06 -15.64 -16.92
N CYS A 6 1.15 -15.33 -16.22
CA CYS A 6 2.25 -14.56 -16.79
C CYS A 6 3.26 -15.53 -17.43
N ARG A 7 2.90 -16.08 -18.60
CA ARG A 7 3.85 -16.77 -19.49
C ARG A 7 3.95 -15.92 -20.76
N LYS A 8 4.55 -14.72 -20.62
CA LYS A 8 5.02 -13.98 -21.80
C LYS A 8 6.18 -14.78 -22.37
N ASN A 9 6.00 -15.33 -23.57
CA ASN A 9 6.97 -16.17 -24.24
C ASN A 9 8.28 -15.38 -24.40
N LEU A 10 9.35 -15.88 -23.76
CA LEU A 10 10.73 -15.41 -23.91
C LEU A 10 11.16 -15.31 -25.39
N LYS A 11 10.56 -16.14 -26.25
CA LYS A 11 10.78 -16.17 -27.69
C LYS A 11 10.26 -14.91 -28.40
N ASP A 12 9.18 -14.30 -27.93
CA ASP A 12 8.60 -13.09 -28.53
C ASP A 12 9.46 -11.85 -28.22
N PHE A 13 10.10 -11.82 -27.05
CA PHE A 13 11.05 -10.77 -26.68
C PHE A 13 12.34 -10.87 -27.49
N LEU A 14 12.82 -12.10 -27.75
CA LEU A 14 14.04 -12.34 -28.55
C LEU A 14 13.83 -12.07 -30.05
N ALA A 15 12.61 -12.17 -30.58
CA ALA A 15 12.32 -11.90 -31.99
C ALA A 15 12.39 -10.40 -32.36
N SER A 16 12.28 -9.49 -31.39
CA SER A 16 12.39 -8.03 -31.61
C SER A 16 13.86 -7.55 -31.71
N LEU A 17 14.84 -8.42 -31.43
CA LEU A 17 16.28 -8.13 -31.56
C LEU A 17 16.84 -8.45 -32.97
N ARG A 18 16.03 -8.32 -34.02
CA ARG A 18 16.54 -8.42 -35.39
C ARG A 18 17.13 -7.08 -35.83
N PHE A 19 18.39 -6.84 -35.47
CA PHE A 19 19.16 -5.71 -35.96
C PHE A 19 19.37 -5.83 -37.48
N ASN A 20 18.70 -4.96 -38.22
CA ASN A 20 18.82 -4.84 -39.67
C ASN A 20 20.17 -4.19 -39.98
N SER A 21 21.12 -4.94 -40.53
CA SER A 21 22.45 -4.46 -40.90
C SER A 21 22.38 -3.46 -42.06
N LYS A 22 22.11 -2.20 -41.74
CA LYS A 22 22.48 -1.07 -42.60
C LYS A 22 23.80 -0.49 -42.12
N LYS A 23 24.76 -0.52 -43.03
CA LYS A 23 26.15 -0.06 -42.89
C LYS A 23 26.25 1.31 -42.20
N GLY A 24 27.12 1.38 -41.20
CA GLY A 24 27.86 2.58 -40.83
C GLY A 24 27.04 3.74 -40.25
N GLN A 25 26.27 3.51 -39.19
CA GLN A 25 25.83 4.63 -38.36
C GLN A 25 26.98 5.01 -37.43
N GLY A 26 27.74 6.03 -37.83
CA GLY A 26 28.82 6.64 -37.04
C GLY A 26 28.26 7.34 -35.79
N MET A 27 27.65 6.59 -34.88
CA MET A 27 27.42 7.05 -33.52
C MET A 27 28.79 7.14 -32.88
N SER A 28 29.18 8.37 -32.52
CA SER A 28 30.43 8.62 -31.79
C SER A 28 30.53 7.65 -30.61
N LEU A 29 31.71 7.04 -30.45
CA LEU A 29 31.99 6.06 -29.40
C LEU A 29 31.59 6.59 -28.01
N ASN A 30 31.67 7.91 -27.81
CA ASN A 30 31.21 8.59 -26.59
C ASN A 30 29.70 8.43 -26.33
N VAL A 31 28.86 8.45 -27.37
CA VAL A 31 27.40 8.29 -27.23
C VAL A 31 27.05 6.88 -26.76
N ILE A 32 27.76 5.88 -27.28
CA ILE A 32 27.60 4.48 -26.86
C ILE A 32 27.97 4.32 -25.38
N ILE A 33 29.08 4.95 -24.94
CA ILE A 33 29.50 4.94 -23.54
C ILE A 33 28.45 5.61 -22.65
N ILE A 34 27.97 6.80 -23.01
CA ILE A 34 26.96 7.52 -22.22
C ILE A 34 25.66 6.72 -22.13
N ALA A 35 25.22 6.10 -23.23
CA ALA A 35 24.03 5.27 -23.26
C ALA A 35 24.15 4.05 -22.33
N ALA A 36 25.32 3.39 -22.30
CA ALA A 36 25.57 2.28 -21.40
C ALA A 36 25.55 2.71 -19.92
N LEU A 37 26.20 3.83 -19.59
CA LEU A 37 26.21 4.37 -18.23
C LEU A 37 24.81 4.75 -17.76
N ALA A 38 24.01 5.40 -18.61
CA ALA A 38 22.63 5.76 -18.30
C ALA A 38 21.76 4.53 -18.02
N LEU A 39 21.93 3.45 -18.78
CA LEU A 39 21.19 2.20 -18.59
C LEU A 39 21.54 1.55 -17.24
N VAL A 40 22.82 1.54 -16.85
CA VAL A 40 23.26 1.02 -15.55
C VAL A 40 22.64 1.82 -14.40
N VAL A 41 22.70 3.15 -14.46
CA VAL A 41 22.12 4.02 -13.41
C VAL A 41 20.61 3.80 -13.30
N LEU A 42 19.90 3.68 -14.43
CA LEU A 42 18.47 3.41 -14.43
C LEU A 42 18.11 2.09 -13.72
N VAL A 43 18.86 1.02 -13.99
CA VAL A 43 18.66 -0.29 -13.33
C VAL A 43 18.89 -0.17 -11.82
N VAL A 44 19.97 0.51 -11.41
CA VAL A 44 20.28 0.72 -9.98
C VAL A 44 19.16 1.47 -9.27
N LEU A 45 18.64 2.54 -9.87
CA LEU A 45 17.51 3.29 -9.30
C LEU A 45 16.27 2.40 -9.15
N ILE A 46 15.89 1.64 -10.18
CA ILE A 46 14.73 0.73 -10.11
C ILE A 46 14.88 -0.29 -8.97
N VAL A 47 16.07 -0.86 -8.78
CA VAL A 47 16.34 -1.82 -7.70
C VAL A 47 16.19 -1.17 -6.32
N ILE A 48 16.75 0.03 -6.11
CA ILE A 48 16.66 0.75 -4.83
C ILE A 48 15.21 1.15 -4.53
N PHE A 49 14.49 1.70 -5.52
CA PHE A 49 13.08 2.05 -5.37
C PHE A 49 12.22 0.82 -5.04
N THR A 50 12.48 -0.32 -5.70
CA THR A 50 11.76 -1.57 -5.40
C THR A 50 12.00 -2.06 -3.98
N GLN A 51 13.25 -1.96 -3.48
CA GLN A 51 13.59 -2.35 -2.11
C GLN A 51 12.91 -1.47 -1.05
N GLN A 52 12.77 -0.17 -1.33
CA GLN A 52 12.06 0.72 -0.42
C GLN A 52 10.55 0.49 -0.46
N SER A 53 9.94 0.33 -1.64
CA SER A 53 8.49 0.10 -1.76
C SER A 53 8.02 -1.15 -1.00
N THR A 54 8.82 -2.22 -0.96
CA THR A 54 8.50 -3.41 -0.15
C THR A 54 8.59 -3.13 1.35
N LYS A 55 9.55 -2.32 1.80
CA LYS A 55 9.70 -1.97 3.22
C LYS A 55 8.68 -0.95 3.71
N PHE A 56 8.24 -0.03 2.85
CA PHE A 56 7.15 0.89 3.18
C PHE A 56 5.84 0.13 3.41
N GLY A 57 5.46 -0.82 2.53
CA GLY A 57 4.25 -1.61 2.74
C GLY A 57 4.25 -2.44 4.03
N VAL A 58 5.41 -3.01 4.42
CA VAL A 58 5.50 -3.80 5.66
C VAL A 58 5.55 -2.94 6.91
N LYS A 59 6.33 -1.84 6.91
CA LYS A 59 6.43 -0.96 8.08
C LYS A 59 5.16 -0.17 8.33
N VAL A 60 4.53 0.34 7.26
CA VAL A 60 3.27 1.08 7.36
C VAL A 60 2.18 0.16 7.92
N GLY A 61 2.09 -1.09 7.45
CA GLY A 61 1.15 -2.06 8.01
C GLY A 61 1.42 -2.46 9.47
N GLU A 62 2.67 -2.44 9.95
CA GLU A 62 2.99 -2.71 11.38
C GLU A 62 2.68 -1.50 12.28
N GLU A 63 2.97 -0.28 11.81
CA GLU A 63 2.60 0.97 12.51
C GLU A 63 1.08 1.07 12.67
N THR A 64 0.33 0.88 11.58
CA THR A 64 -1.14 0.94 11.60
C THR A 64 -1.74 -0.10 12.53
N LYS A 65 -1.21 -1.33 12.55
CA LYS A 65 -1.67 -2.39 13.48
C LYS A 65 -1.40 -2.03 14.94
N THR A 66 -0.28 -1.38 15.21
CA THR A 66 0.09 -0.96 16.57
C THR A 66 -0.83 0.15 17.07
N GLU A 67 -1.13 1.14 16.23
CA GLU A 67 -2.10 2.20 16.56
C GLU A 67 -3.52 1.65 16.70
N LEU A 68 -3.95 0.77 15.80
CA LEU A 68 -5.23 0.09 15.93
C LEU A 68 -5.32 -0.72 17.23
N ALA A 69 -4.24 -1.39 17.64
CA ALA A 69 -4.19 -2.11 18.91
C ALA A 69 -4.29 -1.18 20.13
N LYS A 70 -3.66 0.01 20.10
CA LYS A 70 -3.84 1.02 21.16
C LYS A 70 -5.29 1.49 21.24
N MET A 71 -5.91 1.76 20.10
CA MET A 71 -7.31 2.17 20.03
C MET A 71 -8.28 1.10 20.52
N ARG A 72 -7.99 -0.17 20.24
CA ARG A 72 -8.76 -1.32 20.73
C ARG A 72 -8.81 -1.43 22.24
N ILE A 73 -7.83 -0.88 22.98
CA ILE A 73 -7.86 -0.86 24.46
C ILE A 73 -9.03 0.00 24.97
N PHE A 74 -9.49 0.97 24.20
CA PHE A 74 -10.61 1.83 24.55
C PHE A 74 -11.98 1.25 24.16
N TYR A 75 -12.02 0.06 23.54
CA TYR A 75 -13.27 -0.59 23.19
C TYR A 75 -14.06 -0.97 24.44
N GLY A 76 -15.36 -0.67 24.42
CA GLY A 76 -16.31 -1.06 25.45
C GLY A 76 -17.06 -2.35 25.09
N GLN A 77 -18.22 -2.56 25.71
CA GLN A 77 -19.12 -3.67 25.36
C GLN A 77 -19.67 -3.53 23.93
N CYS A 78 -19.78 -2.31 23.42
CA CYS A 78 -20.07 -2.01 22.02
C CYS A 78 -18.80 -1.43 21.37
N GLN A 79 -18.34 -2.07 20.30
CA GLN A 79 -17.07 -1.74 19.60
C GLN A 79 -17.29 -1.54 18.09
N PRO A 80 -16.42 -0.80 17.39
CA PRO A 80 -16.49 -0.70 15.93
C PRO A 80 -16.31 -2.06 15.26
N GLY A 81 -17.09 -2.35 14.21
CA GLY A 81 -16.91 -3.56 13.42
C GLY A 81 -15.66 -3.54 12.53
N LYS A 82 -15.31 -4.70 11.96
CA LYS A 82 -14.15 -4.84 11.04
C LYS A 82 -14.14 -3.85 9.88
N ALA A 83 -15.30 -3.46 9.36
CA ALA A 83 -15.38 -2.49 8.28
C ALA A 83 -14.80 -1.12 8.65
N PHE A 84 -14.93 -0.71 9.92
CA PHE A 84 -14.31 0.53 10.43
C PHE A 84 -12.80 0.36 10.64
N GLU A 85 -12.37 -0.79 11.16
CA GLU A 85 -10.94 -1.11 11.31
C GLU A 85 -10.23 -1.14 9.94
N ASP A 86 -10.86 -1.73 8.92
CA ASP A 86 -10.35 -1.80 7.55
C ASP A 86 -10.28 -0.41 6.93
N ARG A 87 -11.29 0.45 7.17
CA ARG A 87 -11.30 1.83 6.69
C ARG A 87 -10.22 2.68 7.36
N PHE A 88 -10.09 2.61 8.67
CA PHE A 88 -9.00 3.25 9.39
C PHE A 88 -7.64 2.77 8.87
N THR A 89 -7.49 1.46 8.66
CA THR A 89 -6.24 0.90 8.14
C THR A 89 -5.93 1.48 6.76
N SER A 90 -6.90 1.48 5.85
CA SER A 90 -6.73 2.08 4.52
C SER A 90 -6.37 3.57 4.58
N ASP A 91 -7.09 4.35 5.39
CA ASP A 91 -6.90 5.79 5.50
C ASP A 91 -5.51 6.11 6.10
N TYR A 92 -5.14 5.43 7.18
CA TYR A 92 -3.85 5.59 7.87
C TYR A 92 -2.66 5.11 7.02
N GLU A 93 -2.83 4.03 6.25
CA GLU A 93 -1.78 3.55 5.34
C GLU A 93 -1.60 4.46 4.12
N SER A 94 -2.67 5.14 3.69
CA SER A 94 -2.63 6.09 2.57
C SER A 94 -2.10 7.47 2.95
N ALA A 95 -2.06 7.78 4.24
CA ALA A 95 -1.59 9.06 4.77
C ALA A 95 -0.11 9.29 4.45
N THR A 96 0.20 10.43 3.84
CA THR A 96 1.57 10.76 3.39
C THR A 96 2.33 11.62 4.39
N SER A 97 1.63 12.22 5.35
CA SER A 97 2.19 13.07 6.40
C SER A 97 1.68 12.66 7.78
N ALA A 98 2.31 13.20 8.83
CA ALA A 98 1.88 12.96 10.20
C ALA A 98 0.51 13.58 10.47
N GLU A 99 0.20 14.73 9.86
CA GLU A 99 -1.09 15.39 10.01
C GLU A 99 -2.24 14.54 9.46
N ASP A 100 -2.05 13.91 8.30
CA ASP A 100 -3.04 13.01 7.70
C ASP A 100 -3.31 11.78 8.60
N LYS A 101 -2.26 11.27 9.25
CA LYS A 101 -2.36 10.17 10.22
C LYS A 101 -3.18 10.59 11.45
N ASP A 102 -2.93 11.78 11.99
CA ASP A 102 -3.69 12.33 13.13
C ASP A 102 -5.17 12.54 12.78
N VAL A 103 -5.48 12.92 11.54
CA VAL A 103 -6.86 13.04 11.04
C VAL A 103 -7.54 11.66 10.99
N ALA A 104 -6.87 10.64 10.44
CA ALA A 104 -7.40 9.28 10.41
C ALA A 104 -7.64 8.73 11.83
N GLU A 105 -6.71 9.00 12.75
CA GLU A 105 -6.81 8.63 14.16
C GLU A 105 -8.01 9.32 14.84
N SER A 106 -8.16 10.63 14.64
CA SER A 106 -9.26 11.41 15.21
C SER A 106 -10.63 10.95 14.71
N ASN A 107 -10.74 10.65 13.40
CA ASN A 107 -11.96 10.12 12.81
C ASN A 107 -12.32 8.76 13.40
N PHE A 108 -11.35 7.84 13.50
CA PHE A 108 -11.59 6.53 14.08
C PHE A 108 -11.96 6.60 15.56
N ARG A 109 -11.31 7.49 16.32
CA ARG A 109 -11.64 7.76 17.72
C ARG A 109 -13.09 8.26 17.88
N SER A 110 -13.55 9.14 16.99
CA SER A 110 -14.95 9.58 16.98
C SER A 110 -15.94 8.43 16.73
N GLU A 111 -15.58 7.46 15.89
CA GLU A 111 -16.41 6.27 15.65
C GLU A 111 -16.43 5.34 16.87
N ILE A 112 -15.30 5.18 17.56
CA ILE A 112 -15.22 4.45 18.84
C ILE A 112 -16.12 5.11 19.88
N ASP A 113 -16.02 6.43 20.05
CA ASP A 113 -16.83 7.18 21.01
C ASP A 113 -18.32 7.08 20.67
N ARG A 114 -18.69 7.11 19.38
CA ARG A 114 -20.07 6.87 18.93
C ARG A 114 -20.55 5.46 19.30
N CYS A 115 -19.75 4.43 19.08
CA CYS A 115 -20.12 3.06 19.46
C CYS A 115 -20.25 2.90 20.98
N LYS A 116 -19.39 3.58 21.74
CA LYS A 116 -19.37 3.51 23.21
C LYS A 116 -20.61 4.15 23.85
N GLU A 117 -21.28 5.06 23.16
CA GLU A 117 -22.54 5.64 23.65
C GLU A 117 -23.65 4.58 23.78
N PHE A 118 -23.62 3.52 22.98
CA PHE A 118 -24.61 2.45 22.98
C PHE A 118 -24.34 1.32 23.99
N THR A 119 -23.77 1.66 25.16
CA THR A 119 -23.38 0.67 26.19
C THR A 119 -24.53 0.04 26.96
N SER A 120 -25.76 0.56 26.85
CA SER A 120 -26.89 0.11 27.65
C SER A 120 -27.48 -1.22 27.18
N ASP A 121 -27.59 -1.44 25.86
CA ASP A 121 -28.31 -2.59 25.30
C ASP A 121 -27.69 -3.06 23.99
N LYS A 122 -27.61 -4.40 23.84
CA LYS A 122 -27.08 -5.04 22.63
C LYS A 122 -27.86 -4.64 21.38
N ASP A 123 -29.18 -4.58 21.46
CA ASP A 123 -30.04 -4.19 20.35
C ASP A 123 -29.71 -2.78 19.87
N SER A 124 -29.50 -1.83 20.79
CA SER A 124 -29.14 -0.44 20.44
C SER A 124 -27.76 -0.34 19.77
N CYS A 125 -26.80 -1.18 20.19
CA CYS A 125 -25.47 -1.25 19.60
C CYS A 125 -25.50 -1.79 18.16
N GLU A 126 -26.23 -2.89 17.91
CA GLU A 126 -26.23 -3.57 16.60
C GLU A 126 -27.25 -2.96 15.61
N SER A 127 -28.20 -2.15 16.10
CA SER A 127 -29.26 -1.52 15.29
C SER A 127 -28.77 -0.34 14.46
N ASN A 128 -28.00 -0.64 13.40
CA ASN A 128 -27.71 0.26 12.27
C ASN A 128 -26.52 1.23 12.44
N SER A 129 -25.67 1.02 13.43
CA SER A 129 -24.48 1.85 13.70
C SER A 129 -23.18 1.31 13.07
N GLY A 130 -23.21 0.06 12.59
CA GLY A 130 -22.05 -0.72 12.16
C GLY A 130 -21.11 -1.15 13.31
N CYS A 131 -21.49 -0.85 14.55
CA CYS A 131 -20.83 -1.34 15.76
C CYS A 131 -21.27 -2.79 16.05
N ILE A 132 -20.43 -3.53 16.75
CA ILE A 132 -20.62 -4.93 17.13
C ILE A 132 -20.57 -5.01 18.65
N TRP A 133 -21.49 -5.78 19.24
CA TRP A 133 -21.47 -6.07 20.67
C TRP A 133 -20.48 -7.22 20.97
N SER A 134 -19.62 -7.05 21.97
CA SER A 134 -18.62 -8.05 22.40
C SER A 134 -19.06 -8.89 23.59
#